data_AF-A0A9P4R386-F1
#
_entry.id   AF-A0A9P4R386-F1
#
_cell.length_a   1.000
_cell.length_b   1.000
_cell.length_c   1.000
_cell.angle_alpha   90.00
_cell.angle_beta   90.00
_cell.angle_gamma   90.00
#
_symmetry.space_group_name_H-M   'P 1'
#
loop_
_entity.id
_entity.type
_entity.pdbx_description
1 polymer ?
#
loop_
_entity_poly.entity_id
_entity_poly.type
_entity_poly.pdbx_seq_one_letter_code
_entity_poly.pdbx_strand_id
1 'polypeptide(L)'
;MVRPIVLLSLASVAVASPHSLDSRKPAPGLIEDILGGALSVVGQLIKDVLSGAKSGIDNTISSKPLLCLSAVDKCCVWYDVSAKLTELFVQSDGQCNDNARAAVRFGFHDAGSWENGSPNGGADGSLMMEFGEQNRDENNGLQSIRTILRGVQSQFKVGYADLAQYAHNHATISCPKGPRVRTFVGRPDATKAAPTGLLPDTHDTADNLIAIFQRKGFSAHDLAALVGAHASAKQRFVEPAKAGFPLDTTPGIWDVEFYNDTLAVVKDGDGARPNIFVLPSDKVLSQHPKINDEWLAFVGNQPHWNEDYAKAYIRMSLTGVTNLNSLTDCTKTLPATKQPR
;
A
#
# COMPACT_ATOMS: atom_id res chain seq x y z
N MET A 1 34.26 -53.61 -4.82
CA MET A 1 33.06 -53.32 -5.64
C MET A 1 32.14 -52.43 -4.83
N VAL A 2 32.13 -51.13 -5.12
CA VAL A 2 31.22 -50.15 -4.48
C VAL A 2 30.23 -49.73 -5.56
N ARG A 3 28.93 -49.92 -5.31
CA ARG A 3 27.85 -49.39 -6.17
C ARG A 3 27.39 -48.05 -5.60
N PRO A 4 27.25 -46.98 -6.40
CA PRO A 4 26.64 -45.75 -5.93
C PRO A 4 25.11 -45.90 -5.89
N ILE A 5 24.50 -45.42 -4.81
CA ILE A 5 23.06 -45.24 -4.69
C ILE A 5 22.74 -43.87 -5.33
N VAL A 6 21.99 -43.89 -6.42
CA VAL A 6 21.45 -42.68 -7.05
C VAL A 6 20.20 -42.28 -6.28
N LEU A 7 20.24 -41.17 -5.53
CA LEU A 7 19.03 -40.54 -5.01
C LEU A 7 18.30 -39.88 -6.20
N LEU A 8 17.15 -40.43 -6.59
CA LEU A 8 16.20 -39.70 -7.44
C LEU A 8 15.56 -38.58 -6.59
N SER A 9 15.89 -37.34 -6.92
CA SER A 9 15.15 -36.17 -6.48
C SER A 9 13.80 -36.16 -7.20
N LEU A 10 12.71 -36.38 -6.47
CA LEU A 10 11.34 -36.16 -6.94
C LEU A 10 11.09 -34.64 -6.94
N ALA A 11 11.40 -33.98 -8.06
CA ALA A 11 10.91 -32.64 -8.33
C ALA A 11 9.38 -32.70 -8.45
N SER A 12 8.68 -32.23 -7.41
CA SER A 12 7.24 -32.04 -7.46
C SER A 12 6.94 -30.87 -8.38
N VAL A 13 6.52 -31.16 -9.61
CA VAL A 13 5.97 -30.15 -10.52
C VAL A 13 4.58 -29.81 -9.98
N ALA A 14 4.47 -28.67 -9.29
CA ALA A 14 3.18 -28.11 -8.93
C ALA A 14 2.41 -27.80 -10.22
N VAL A 15 1.37 -28.58 -10.49
CA VAL A 15 0.44 -28.31 -11.59
C VAL A 15 -0.41 -27.13 -11.14
N ALA A 16 -0.17 -25.95 -11.73
CA ALA A 16 -1.02 -24.78 -11.53
C ALA A 16 -2.45 -25.13 -11.94
N SER A 17 -3.39 -25.07 -10.99
CA SER A 17 -4.80 -25.33 -11.27
C SER A 17 -5.37 -24.25 -12.20
N PRO A 18 -6.20 -24.61 -13.20
CA PRO A 18 -6.71 -23.67 -14.20
C PRO A 18 -7.65 -22.59 -13.64
N HIS A 19 -7.97 -22.62 -12.35
CA HIS A 19 -8.70 -21.55 -11.64
C HIS A 19 -7.84 -20.33 -11.30
N SER A 20 -6.53 -20.34 -11.56
CA SER A 20 -5.61 -19.30 -11.10
C SER A 20 -5.56 -18.03 -11.95
N LEU A 21 -6.11 -18.02 -13.17
CA LEU A 21 -5.97 -16.85 -14.07
C LEU A 21 -7.13 -15.84 -13.96
N ASP A 22 -8.33 -16.30 -13.63
CA ASP A 22 -9.51 -15.43 -13.49
C ASP A 22 -9.56 -14.74 -12.11
N SER A 23 -8.99 -15.35 -11.07
CA SER A 23 -8.88 -14.76 -9.74
C SER A 23 -7.86 -13.61 -9.62
N ARG A 24 -6.99 -13.46 -10.63
CA ARG A 24 -5.91 -12.45 -10.70
C ARG A 24 -6.29 -11.19 -11.45
N LYS A 25 -7.43 -11.17 -12.14
CA LYS A 25 -7.88 -9.97 -12.86
C LYS A 25 -8.63 -9.06 -11.89
N PRO A 26 -8.22 -7.79 -11.74
CA PRO A 26 -9.02 -6.82 -10.99
C PRO A 26 -10.41 -6.73 -11.65
N ALA A 27 -11.45 -6.43 -10.86
CA ALA A 27 -12.79 -6.28 -11.44
C ALA A 27 -12.74 -5.19 -12.52
N PRO A 28 -13.01 -5.53 -13.80
CA PRO A 28 -12.81 -4.62 -14.91
C PRO A 28 -13.83 -3.47 -14.84
N GLY A 29 -13.40 -2.27 -15.23
CA GLY A 29 -14.32 -1.17 -15.59
C GLY A 29 -14.47 -0.04 -14.57
N LEU A 30 -13.66 0.03 -13.51
CA LEU A 30 -13.71 1.20 -12.61
C LEU A 30 -12.75 2.29 -13.08
N ILE A 31 -11.44 2.00 -13.03
CA ILE A 31 -10.40 2.93 -13.46
C ILE A 31 -10.19 2.80 -14.97
N GLU A 32 -10.28 1.59 -15.51
CA GLU A 32 -10.08 1.29 -16.92
C GLU A 32 -11.06 2.04 -17.83
N ASP A 33 -12.30 2.26 -17.39
CA ASP A 33 -13.33 2.98 -18.15
C ASP A 33 -12.99 4.47 -18.28
N ILE A 34 -12.40 5.07 -17.24
CA ILE A 34 -11.89 6.45 -17.26
C ILE A 34 -10.66 6.56 -18.19
N LEU A 35 -9.93 5.46 -18.37
CA LEU A 35 -8.74 5.36 -19.24
C LEU A 35 -9.10 4.88 -20.66
N GLY A 36 -10.35 5.09 -21.08
CA GLY A 36 -10.80 4.99 -22.47
C GLY A 36 -10.51 6.26 -23.29
N GLY A 37 -10.47 6.13 -24.61
CA GLY A 37 -10.34 7.28 -25.52
C GLY A 37 -8.92 7.86 -25.64
N ALA A 38 -8.83 9.15 -25.98
CA ALA A 38 -7.57 9.86 -26.13
C ALA A 38 -7.00 10.26 -24.75
N LEU A 39 -5.85 9.69 -24.39
CA LEU A 39 -5.23 9.88 -23.08
C LEU A 39 -4.09 10.89 -23.13
N SER A 40 -3.88 11.59 -22.01
CA SER A 40 -2.65 12.34 -21.79
C SER A 40 -1.46 11.39 -21.61
N VAL A 41 -0.22 11.91 -21.63
CA VAL A 41 0.98 11.10 -21.34
C VAL A 41 0.87 10.41 -19.98
N VAL A 42 0.34 11.11 -18.98
CA VAL A 42 0.13 10.56 -17.63
C VAL A 42 -1.02 9.56 -17.61
N GLY A 43 -2.14 9.84 -18.29
CA GLY A 43 -3.24 8.89 -18.42
C GLY A 43 -2.79 7.57 -19.07
N GLN A 44 -1.97 7.65 -20.12
CA GLN A 44 -1.39 6.47 -20.76
C GLN A 44 -0.41 5.74 -19.83
N LEU A 45 0.43 6.47 -19.09
CA LEU A 45 1.33 5.85 -18.10
C LEU A 45 0.55 5.09 -17.02
N ILE A 46 -0.51 5.67 -16.47
CA ILE A 46 -1.38 5.01 -15.48
C ILE A 46 -1.96 3.73 -16.10
N LYS A 47 -2.49 3.81 -17.33
CA LYS A 47 -3.03 2.65 -18.04
C LYS A 47 -2.00 1.54 -18.23
N ASP A 48 -0.80 1.89 -18.68
CA ASP A 48 0.28 0.94 -18.90
C ASP A 48 0.70 0.24 -17.59
N VAL A 49 0.72 0.97 -16.47
CA VAL A 49 1.04 0.38 -15.16
C VAL A 49 -0.06 -0.56 -14.69
N LEU A 50 -1.32 -0.12 -14.75
CA LEU A 50 -2.45 -0.94 -14.31
C LEU A 50 -2.65 -2.19 -15.17
N SER A 51 -2.30 -2.14 -16.45
CA SER A 51 -2.29 -3.31 -17.34
C SER A 51 -1.05 -4.20 -17.16
N GLY A 52 -0.04 -3.77 -16.39
CA GLY A 52 1.24 -4.47 -16.24
C GLY A 52 2.20 -4.33 -17.43
N ALA A 53 1.93 -3.42 -18.37
CA ALA A 53 2.83 -3.12 -19.48
C ALA A 53 4.04 -2.28 -19.04
N LYS A 54 3.92 -1.52 -17.94
CA LYS A 54 5.02 -0.81 -17.27
C LYS A 54 5.04 -1.14 -15.78
N SER A 55 6.23 -1.06 -15.19
CA SER A 55 6.39 -1.25 -13.75
C SER A 55 5.73 -0.12 -12.96
N GLY A 56 5.13 -0.49 -11.83
CA GLY A 56 4.62 0.45 -10.83
C GLY A 56 5.74 1.16 -10.05
N ILE A 57 6.99 0.74 -10.23
CA ILE A 57 8.17 1.29 -9.58
C ILE A 57 8.90 2.21 -10.56
N ASP A 58 9.35 3.38 -10.10
CA ASP A 58 10.27 4.23 -10.85
C ASP A 58 11.47 4.63 -9.98
N ASN A 59 12.63 4.10 -10.34
CA ASN A 59 13.88 4.38 -9.65
C ASN A 59 14.62 5.60 -10.20
N THR A 60 14.05 6.37 -11.11
CA THR A 60 14.64 7.62 -11.62
C THR A 60 14.76 8.65 -10.51
N ILE A 61 15.98 9.03 -10.14
CA ILE A 61 16.25 10.04 -9.10
C ILE A 61 16.49 11.39 -9.78
N SER A 62 15.96 12.46 -9.19
CA SER A 62 16.23 13.83 -9.62
C SER A 62 16.45 14.70 -8.39
N SER A 63 17.41 15.61 -8.47
CA SER A 63 17.60 16.65 -7.44
C SER A 63 16.63 17.80 -7.67
N LYS A 64 16.27 18.53 -6.60
CA LYS A 64 15.48 19.76 -6.72
C LYS A 64 16.19 20.74 -7.66
N PRO A 65 15.54 21.21 -8.74
CA PRO A 65 16.12 22.21 -9.63
C PRO A 65 16.43 23.51 -8.89
N LEU A 66 17.48 24.25 -9.32
CA LEU A 66 17.84 25.54 -8.72
C LEU A 66 16.70 26.57 -8.88
N LEU A 67 16.10 26.61 -10.07
CA LEU A 67 14.88 27.35 -10.36
C LEU A 67 13.70 26.37 -10.28
N CYS A 68 13.05 26.34 -9.13
CA CYS A 68 11.92 25.47 -8.85
C CYS A 68 10.72 26.35 -8.52
N LEU A 69 9.81 26.49 -9.49
CA LEU A 69 8.58 27.28 -9.35
C LEU A 69 7.38 26.37 -9.61
N SER A 70 6.47 26.26 -8.64
CA SER A 70 5.27 25.42 -8.75
C SER A 70 4.33 25.83 -9.88
N ALA A 71 4.42 27.07 -10.35
CA ALA A 71 3.70 27.55 -11.53
C ALA A 71 4.19 26.94 -12.86
N VAL A 72 5.42 26.41 -12.89
CA VAL A 72 6.07 25.82 -14.07
C VAL A 72 6.18 24.30 -13.92
N ASP A 73 6.62 23.82 -12.76
CA ASP A 73 6.69 22.40 -12.44
C ASP A 73 5.82 22.11 -11.21
N LYS A 74 4.67 21.47 -11.44
CA LYS A 74 3.73 21.07 -10.36
C LYS A 74 4.40 20.17 -9.31
N CYS A 75 5.49 19.48 -9.65
CA CYS A 75 6.23 18.64 -8.73
C CYS A 75 7.20 19.43 -7.83
N CYS A 76 7.42 20.72 -8.10
CA CYS A 76 8.47 21.49 -7.42
C CYS A 76 8.35 21.48 -5.89
N VAL A 77 7.17 21.83 -5.37
CA VAL A 77 6.91 21.87 -3.92
C VAL A 77 7.11 20.50 -3.26
N TRP A 78 6.94 19.41 -4.02
CA TRP A 78 7.04 18.05 -3.50
C TRP A 78 8.46 17.64 -3.14
N TYR A 79 9.50 18.30 -3.67
CA TYR A 79 10.86 18.12 -3.15
C TYR A 79 11.00 18.57 -1.69
N ASP A 80 10.35 19.68 -1.31
CA ASP A 80 10.38 20.19 0.05
C ASP A 80 9.49 19.37 0.99
N VAL A 81 8.32 18.94 0.49
CA VAL A 81 7.46 18.00 1.21
C VAL A 81 8.20 16.69 1.48
N SER A 82 8.88 16.13 0.48
CA SER A 82 9.69 14.91 0.59
C SER A 82 10.78 15.03 1.64
N ALA A 83 11.55 16.12 1.62
CA ALA A 83 12.55 16.40 2.65
C ALA A 83 11.93 16.45 4.05
N LYS A 84 10.77 17.12 4.20
CA LYS A 84 10.09 17.20 5.49
C LYS A 84 9.55 15.84 5.96
N LEU A 85 8.98 15.04 5.07
CA LEU A 85 8.51 13.70 5.41
C LEU A 85 9.67 12.78 5.80
N THR A 86 10.83 12.93 5.15
CA THR A 86 12.06 12.21 5.55
C THR A 86 12.45 12.50 7.00
N GLU A 87 12.44 13.77 7.42
CA GLU A 87 12.68 14.13 8.84
C GLU A 87 11.67 13.50 9.79
N LEU A 88 10.41 13.37 9.36
CA LEU A 88 9.31 12.91 10.20
C LEU A 88 9.19 11.38 10.27
N PHE A 89 9.70 10.65 9.28
CA PHE A 89 9.43 9.22 9.07
C PHE A 89 10.63 8.30 9.34
N VAL A 90 11.82 8.87 9.48
CA VAL A 90 13.08 8.10 9.51
C VAL A 90 13.75 8.23 10.87
N GLN A 91 14.18 7.11 11.43
CA GLN A 91 14.94 7.05 12.67
C GLN A 91 16.44 7.22 12.41
N SER A 92 17.22 7.44 13.48
CA SER A 92 18.68 7.55 13.39
C SER A 92 19.38 6.28 12.89
N ASP A 93 18.75 5.11 13.06
CA ASP A 93 19.24 3.83 12.55
C ASP A 93 18.88 3.57 11.08
N GLY A 94 18.19 4.53 10.43
CA GLY A 94 17.78 4.47 9.03
C GLY A 94 16.46 3.73 8.78
N GLN A 95 15.89 3.06 9.79
CA GLN A 95 14.59 2.40 9.70
C GLN A 95 13.43 3.40 9.76
N CYS A 96 12.25 2.96 9.33
CA CYS A 96 11.06 3.79 9.45
C CYS A 96 10.47 3.76 10.87
N ASN A 97 9.90 4.89 11.29
CA ASN A 97 9.31 5.06 12.62
C ASN A 97 7.79 4.84 12.64
N ASP A 98 7.17 5.05 13.81
CA ASP A 98 5.71 4.91 13.97
C ASP A 98 4.91 5.87 13.09
N ASN A 99 5.43 7.07 12.78
CA ASN A 99 4.74 8.02 11.90
C ASN A 99 4.67 7.50 10.46
N ALA A 100 5.77 6.91 9.97
CA ALA A 100 5.80 6.29 8.64
C ALA A 100 4.78 5.16 8.56
N ARG A 101 4.79 4.23 9.52
CA ARG A 101 3.81 3.12 9.58
C ARG A 101 2.36 3.63 9.63
N ALA A 102 2.11 4.67 10.42
CA ALA A 102 0.81 5.30 10.50
C ALA A 102 0.41 6.00 9.19
N ALA A 103 1.36 6.59 8.44
CA ALA A 103 1.10 7.20 7.14
C ALA A 103 0.80 6.15 6.04
N VAL A 104 1.44 4.98 6.10
CA VAL A 104 1.07 3.82 5.25
C VAL A 104 -0.41 3.47 5.49
N ARG A 105 -0.80 3.27 6.75
CA ARG A 105 -2.21 3.01 7.10
C ARG A 105 -3.12 4.18 6.69
N PHE A 106 -2.71 5.42 6.89
CA PHE A 106 -3.51 6.62 6.58
C PHE A 106 -3.90 6.67 5.10
N GLY A 107 -2.95 6.42 4.20
CA GLY A 107 -3.22 6.41 2.75
C GLY A 107 -4.28 5.38 2.35
N PHE A 108 -4.26 4.18 2.97
CA PHE A 108 -5.29 3.17 2.79
C PHE A 108 -6.64 3.58 3.41
N HIS A 109 -6.66 4.13 4.62
CA HIS A 109 -7.93 4.49 5.27
C HIS A 109 -8.66 5.65 4.56
N ASP A 110 -7.91 6.58 3.97
CA ASP A 110 -8.44 7.60 3.07
C ASP A 110 -8.99 6.95 1.78
N ALA A 111 -8.11 6.31 1.00
CA ALA A 111 -8.44 5.74 -0.31
C ALA A 111 -9.46 4.58 -0.27
N GLY A 112 -9.43 3.78 0.79
CA GLY A 112 -10.23 2.57 0.96
C GLY A 112 -11.66 2.86 1.40
N SER A 113 -11.96 4.07 1.86
CA SER A 113 -13.31 4.50 2.26
C SER A 113 -14.18 4.87 1.04
N TRP A 114 -14.13 4.05 0.01
CA TRP A 114 -14.83 4.20 -1.26
C TRP A 114 -15.07 2.84 -1.92
N GLU A 115 -16.16 2.70 -2.65
CA GLU A 115 -16.41 1.58 -3.57
C GLU A 115 -17.21 2.07 -4.79
N ASN A 116 -17.33 1.23 -5.82
CA ASN A 116 -18.09 1.61 -7.02
C ASN A 116 -19.50 2.10 -6.68
N GLY A 117 -19.89 3.25 -7.25
CA GLY A 117 -21.17 3.91 -6.97
C GLY A 117 -21.18 4.80 -5.72
N SER A 118 -20.08 4.88 -4.96
CA SER A 118 -19.98 5.83 -3.84
C SER A 118 -20.08 7.28 -4.33
N PRO A 119 -20.87 8.15 -3.67
CA PRO A 119 -21.04 9.54 -4.10
C PRO A 119 -19.81 10.43 -3.83
N ASN A 120 -18.91 9.99 -2.94
CA ASN A 120 -17.69 10.68 -2.52
C ASN A 120 -16.77 9.68 -1.78
N GLY A 121 -15.63 10.15 -1.27
CA GLY A 121 -14.58 9.32 -0.67
C GLY A 121 -13.58 8.86 -1.73
N GLY A 122 -12.63 8.04 -1.30
CA GLY A 122 -11.55 7.52 -2.14
C GLY A 122 -10.27 8.25 -1.81
N ALA A 123 -9.34 8.32 -2.74
CA ALA A 123 -8.09 9.04 -2.55
C ALA A 123 -8.31 10.56 -2.63
N ASP A 124 -9.15 11.12 -1.76
CA ASP A 124 -9.62 12.52 -1.80
C ASP A 124 -9.19 13.34 -0.58
N GLY A 125 -8.44 12.75 0.36
CA GLY A 125 -7.94 13.44 1.54
C GLY A 125 -9.00 13.76 2.60
N SER A 126 -10.22 13.23 2.44
CA SER A 126 -11.36 13.46 3.34
C SER A 126 -11.04 13.11 4.80
N LEU A 127 -10.21 12.08 5.04
CA LEU A 127 -9.77 11.72 6.39
C LEU A 127 -8.92 12.81 7.07
N MET A 128 -8.27 13.67 6.29
CA MET A 128 -7.48 14.79 6.81
C MET A 128 -8.35 16.02 7.14
N MET A 129 -9.57 16.07 6.63
CA MET A 129 -10.50 17.20 6.74
C MET A 129 -11.34 17.15 8.02
N GLU A 130 -12.00 18.25 8.38
CA GLU A 130 -12.85 18.35 9.58
C GLU A 130 -14.27 17.85 9.33
N PHE A 131 -14.39 16.66 8.73
CA PHE A 131 -15.68 16.03 8.45
C PHE A 131 -16.09 14.99 9.50
N GLY A 132 -15.23 14.74 10.50
CA GLY A 132 -15.52 13.85 11.63
C GLY A 132 -15.07 12.39 11.43
N GLU A 133 -14.45 12.06 10.30
CA GLU A 133 -13.95 10.70 10.00
C GLU A 133 -12.91 10.20 11.00
N GLN A 134 -12.10 11.11 11.54
CA GLN A 134 -11.09 10.80 12.54
C GLN A 134 -11.67 10.28 13.87
N ASN A 135 -12.98 10.46 14.09
CA ASN A 135 -13.67 9.99 15.30
C ASN A 135 -14.36 8.64 15.10
N ARG A 136 -14.30 8.05 13.91
CA ARG A 136 -14.87 6.74 13.62
C ARG A 136 -13.94 5.65 14.14
N ASP A 137 -14.52 4.56 14.63
CA ASP A 137 -13.77 3.50 15.31
C ASP A 137 -12.72 2.84 14.42
N GLU A 138 -13.04 2.65 13.14
CA GLU A 138 -12.12 2.11 12.13
C GLU A 138 -10.86 2.99 11.94
N ASN A 139 -10.92 4.27 12.29
CA ASN A 139 -9.81 5.23 12.19
C ASN A 139 -9.05 5.45 13.50
N ASN A 140 -9.39 4.71 14.57
CA ASN A 140 -8.68 4.79 15.85
C ASN A 140 -7.17 4.57 15.68
N GLY A 141 -6.38 5.49 16.23
CA GLY A 141 -4.91 5.52 16.11
C GLY A 141 -4.35 6.38 14.99
N LEU A 142 -5.17 6.90 14.07
CA LEU A 142 -4.72 7.77 12.98
C LEU A 142 -4.70 9.26 13.33
N GLN A 143 -5.23 9.66 14.49
CA GLN A 143 -5.37 11.06 14.89
C GLN A 143 -4.02 11.78 15.01
N SER A 144 -2.99 11.09 15.51
CA SER A 144 -1.64 11.65 15.62
C SER A 144 -1.03 11.94 14.25
N ILE A 145 -1.00 10.94 13.35
CA ILE A 145 -0.44 11.14 12.00
C ILE A 145 -1.26 12.15 11.19
N ARG A 146 -2.59 12.18 11.33
CA ARG A 146 -3.44 13.22 10.76
C ARG A 146 -2.98 14.61 11.16
N THR A 147 -2.69 14.82 12.44
CA THR A 147 -2.22 16.12 12.95
C THR A 147 -0.86 16.50 12.35
N ILE A 148 0.06 15.56 12.25
CA ILE A 148 1.38 15.75 11.63
C ILE A 148 1.22 16.15 10.16
N LEU A 149 0.44 15.40 9.39
CA LEU A 149 0.23 15.66 7.96
C LEU A 149 -0.49 16.99 7.72
N ARG A 150 -1.42 17.41 8.59
CA ARG A 150 -1.99 18.77 8.52
C ARG A 150 -0.97 19.87 8.79
N GLY A 151 0.02 19.61 9.64
CA GLY A 151 1.17 20.50 9.81
C GLY A 151 1.97 20.66 8.52
N VAL A 152 2.27 19.54 7.84
CA VAL A 152 2.95 19.54 6.53
C VAL A 152 2.10 20.27 5.48
N GLN A 153 0.80 19.98 5.42
CA GLN A 153 -0.14 20.65 4.51
C GLN A 153 -0.16 22.16 4.76
N SER A 154 -0.22 22.60 6.02
CA SER A 154 -0.22 24.01 6.37
C SER A 154 1.11 24.69 6.02
N GLN A 155 2.23 23.99 6.12
CA GLN A 155 3.55 24.52 5.78
C GLN A 155 3.73 24.71 4.27
N PHE A 156 3.35 23.71 3.46
CA PHE A 156 3.64 23.68 2.01
C PHE A 156 2.45 24.02 1.11
N LYS A 157 1.25 24.14 1.68
CA LYS A 157 0.00 24.49 0.98
C LYS A 157 -0.31 23.56 -0.21
N VAL A 158 0.06 22.28 -0.10
CA VAL A 158 -0.36 21.22 -1.04
C VAL A 158 -1.80 20.76 -0.75
N GLY A 159 -2.42 20.06 -1.68
CA GLY A 159 -3.75 19.46 -1.47
C GLY A 159 -3.71 18.35 -0.43
N TYR A 160 -4.80 18.21 0.33
CA TYR A 160 -4.99 17.12 1.30
C TYR A 160 -5.00 15.74 0.64
N ALA A 161 -5.69 15.61 -0.50
CA ALA A 161 -5.79 14.37 -1.27
C ALA A 161 -4.43 13.88 -1.73
N ASP A 162 -3.66 14.78 -2.35
CA ASP A 162 -2.32 14.45 -2.80
C ASP A 162 -1.38 14.16 -1.64
N LEU A 163 -1.46 14.92 -0.54
CA LEU A 163 -0.58 14.71 0.60
C LEU A 163 -0.82 13.36 1.28
N ALA A 164 -2.07 12.90 1.39
CA ALA A 164 -2.39 11.59 1.96
C ALA A 164 -1.69 10.46 1.19
N GLN A 165 -1.81 10.47 -0.14
CA GLN A 165 -1.25 9.43 -1.00
C GLN A 165 0.27 9.57 -1.18
N TYR A 166 0.78 10.80 -1.27
CA TYR A 166 2.22 11.06 -1.30
C TYR A 166 2.89 10.62 0.00
N ALA A 167 2.28 10.92 1.15
CA ALA A 167 2.81 10.52 2.45
C ALA A 167 2.86 9.00 2.62
N HIS A 168 1.88 8.26 2.09
CA HIS A 168 1.95 6.80 2.04
C HIS A 168 3.17 6.33 1.23
N ASN A 169 3.29 6.75 -0.03
CA ASN A 169 4.39 6.29 -0.90
C ASN A 169 5.75 6.70 -0.35
N HIS A 170 5.84 7.90 0.24
CA HIS A 170 7.04 8.36 0.94
C HIS A 170 7.35 7.49 2.17
N ALA A 171 6.35 7.10 2.95
CA ALA A 171 6.54 6.23 4.09
C ALA A 171 7.01 4.83 3.67
N THR A 172 6.44 4.26 2.60
CA THR A 172 6.88 2.99 2.00
C THR A 172 8.37 3.02 1.69
N ILE A 173 8.86 4.03 0.94
CA ILE A 173 10.30 4.15 0.61
C ILE A 173 11.17 4.58 1.81
N SER A 174 10.57 5.14 2.86
CA SER A 174 11.29 5.51 4.09
C SER A 174 11.70 4.28 4.90
N CYS A 175 10.92 3.21 4.82
CA CYS A 175 11.24 1.88 5.33
C CYS A 175 12.27 1.22 4.39
N PRO A 176 13.40 0.67 4.89
CA PRO A 176 14.37 -0.04 4.06
C PRO A 176 13.71 -1.15 3.23
N LYS A 177 14.24 -1.40 2.02
CA LYS A 177 13.68 -2.28 0.96
C LYS A 177 12.35 -1.85 0.33
N GLY A 178 11.76 -0.75 0.80
CA GLY A 178 10.54 -0.17 0.23
C GLY A 178 10.73 0.25 -1.23
N PRO A 179 9.76 0.00 -2.12
CA PRO A 179 9.84 0.43 -3.51
C PRO A 179 9.53 1.93 -3.68
N ARG A 180 10.10 2.53 -4.73
CA ARG A 180 9.70 3.88 -5.20
C ARG A 180 8.45 3.78 -6.04
N VAL A 181 7.31 3.61 -5.37
CA VAL A 181 5.98 3.52 -6.00
C VAL A 181 5.68 4.80 -6.78
N ARG A 182 5.25 4.68 -8.04
CA ARG A 182 4.89 5.84 -8.85
C ARG A 182 3.84 6.68 -8.14
N THR A 183 4.11 7.98 -8.03
CA THR A 183 3.31 8.91 -7.23
C THR A 183 2.76 10.01 -8.12
N PHE A 184 1.45 10.03 -8.24
CA PHE A 184 0.72 11.02 -9.00
C PHE A 184 0.16 12.09 -8.07
N VAL A 185 0.12 13.33 -8.53
CA VAL A 185 -0.48 14.47 -7.82
C VAL A 185 -1.41 15.25 -8.76
N GLY A 186 -2.29 16.07 -8.19
CA GLY A 186 -3.30 16.86 -8.88
C GLY A 186 -4.73 16.44 -8.55
N ARG A 187 -4.96 15.69 -7.46
CA ARG A 187 -6.31 15.28 -7.05
C ARG A 187 -7.08 16.48 -6.49
N PRO A 188 -8.40 16.58 -6.73
CA PRO A 188 -9.24 17.51 -6.01
C PRO A 188 -9.39 17.08 -4.55
N ASP A 189 -9.35 18.04 -3.64
CA ASP A 189 -9.63 17.76 -2.22
C ASP A 189 -11.12 17.49 -1.98
N ALA A 190 -11.39 16.63 -1.01
CA ALA A 190 -12.73 16.27 -0.60
C ALA A 190 -13.58 17.48 -0.16
N THR A 191 -14.87 17.44 -0.48
CA THR A 191 -15.85 18.42 -0.03
C THR A 191 -16.83 17.87 1.02
N LYS A 192 -16.79 16.56 1.27
CA LYS A 192 -17.68 15.82 2.17
C LYS A 192 -16.95 14.62 2.79
N ALA A 193 -17.48 14.13 3.90
CA ALA A 193 -16.97 12.94 4.56
C ALA A 193 -17.19 11.67 3.72
N ALA A 194 -16.19 10.78 3.63
CA ALA A 194 -16.34 9.46 3.03
C ALA A 194 -17.51 8.64 3.64
N PRO A 195 -18.19 7.77 2.88
CA PRO A 195 -19.24 6.91 3.43
C PRO A 195 -18.71 6.00 4.56
N THR A 196 -19.59 5.60 5.48
CA THR A 196 -19.26 4.68 6.58
C THR A 196 -19.31 3.21 6.13
N GLY A 197 -18.60 2.33 6.82
CA GLY A 197 -18.73 0.88 6.63
C GLY A 197 -18.09 0.33 5.35
N LEU A 198 -17.17 1.09 4.74
CA LEU A 198 -16.47 0.69 3.51
C LEU A 198 -15.05 0.16 3.76
N LEU A 199 -14.51 0.29 4.97
CA LEU A 199 -13.22 -0.25 5.36
C LEU A 199 -13.37 -1.66 5.96
N PRO A 200 -12.38 -2.55 5.76
CA PRO A 200 -12.39 -3.90 6.31
C PRO A 200 -12.20 -3.93 7.84
N ASP A 201 -12.76 -4.94 8.49
CA ASP A 201 -12.52 -5.24 9.92
C ASP A 201 -11.42 -6.29 10.10
N THR A 202 -10.67 -6.22 11.21
CA THR A 202 -9.57 -7.16 11.51
C THR A 202 -10.05 -8.56 11.92
N HIS A 203 -11.35 -8.75 12.14
CA HIS A 203 -12.00 -10.03 12.43
C HIS A 203 -12.88 -10.53 11.28
N ASP A 204 -12.90 -9.84 10.14
CA ASP A 204 -13.68 -10.25 8.98
C ASP A 204 -13.21 -11.60 8.41
N THR A 205 -14.15 -12.32 7.80
CA THR A 205 -13.84 -13.53 7.04
C THR A 205 -13.06 -13.19 5.77
N ALA A 206 -12.21 -14.11 5.31
CA ALA A 206 -11.47 -13.93 4.05
C ALA A 206 -12.39 -13.67 2.85
N ASP A 207 -13.55 -14.35 2.77
CA ASP A 207 -14.53 -14.11 1.71
C ASP A 207 -15.10 -12.69 1.74
N ASN A 208 -15.43 -12.17 2.92
CA ASN A 208 -15.92 -10.79 3.05
C ASN A 208 -14.83 -9.78 2.66
N LEU A 209 -13.59 -9.99 3.11
CA LEU A 209 -12.46 -9.13 2.77
C LEU A 209 -12.20 -9.11 1.26
N ILE A 210 -12.21 -10.27 0.61
CA ILE A 210 -12.10 -10.38 -0.85
C ILE A 210 -13.26 -9.64 -1.52
N ALA A 211 -14.49 -9.82 -1.05
CA ALA A 211 -15.67 -9.15 -1.62
C ALA A 211 -15.60 -7.62 -1.48
N ILE A 212 -15.14 -7.10 -0.33
CA ILE A 212 -14.92 -5.66 -0.11
C ILE A 212 -13.94 -5.12 -1.14
N PHE A 213 -12.78 -5.77 -1.32
CA PHE A 213 -11.76 -5.31 -2.28
C PHE A 213 -12.22 -5.45 -3.73
N GLN A 214 -12.99 -6.49 -4.07
CA GLN A 214 -13.58 -6.66 -5.41
C GLN A 214 -14.53 -5.51 -5.78
N ARG A 215 -15.36 -5.02 -4.85
CA ARG A 215 -16.24 -3.84 -5.10
C ARG A 215 -15.46 -2.54 -5.34
N LYS A 216 -14.19 -2.51 -4.97
CA LYS A 216 -13.25 -1.40 -5.21
C LYS A 216 -12.36 -1.63 -6.44
N GLY A 217 -12.56 -2.74 -7.14
CA GLY A 217 -11.81 -3.05 -8.36
C GLY A 217 -10.52 -3.81 -8.14
N PHE A 218 -10.33 -4.49 -7.02
CA PHE A 218 -9.12 -5.27 -6.72
C PHE A 218 -9.38 -6.77 -6.82
N SER A 219 -8.38 -7.50 -7.29
CA SER A 219 -8.39 -8.97 -7.29
C SER A 219 -7.97 -9.52 -5.92
N ALA A 220 -8.12 -10.84 -5.73
CA ALA A 220 -7.58 -11.49 -4.53
C ALA A 220 -6.04 -11.42 -4.47
N HIS A 221 -5.40 -11.39 -5.65
CA HIS A 221 -3.96 -11.15 -5.81
C HIS A 221 -3.57 -9.76 -5.29
N ASP A 222 -4.28 -8.72 -5.74
CA ASP A 222 -4.01 -7.35 -5.28
C ASP A 222 -4.20 -7.22 -3.75
N LEU A 223 -5.22 -7.87 -3.20
CA LEU A 223 -5.44 -7.91 -1.74
C LEU A 223 -4.26 -8.60 -1.03
N ALA A 224 -3.80 -9.75 -1.52
CA ALA A 224 -2.64 -10.46 -0.96
C ALA A 224 -1.38 -9.57 -0.95
N ALA A 225 -1.15 -8.83 -2.04
CA ALA A 225 -0.03 -7.89 -2.12
C ALA A 225 -0.19 -6.74 -1.12
N LEU A 226 -1.37 -6.10 -1.06
CA LEU A 226 -1.64 -4.93 -0.23
C LEU A 226 -1.54 -5.23 1.28
N VAL A 227 -2.02 -6.39 1.75
CA VAL A 227 -1.89 -6.76 3.17
C VAL A 227 -0.44 -6.95 3.59
N GLY A 228 0.48 -7.18 2.66
CA GLY A 228 1.91 -7.15 2.93
C GLY A 228 2.41 -5.86 3.57
N ALA A 229 1.68 -4.74 3.47
CA ALA A 229 1.98 -3.51 4.21
C ALA A 229 2.07 -3.72 5.74
N HIS A 230 1.47 -4.79 6.25
CA HIS A 230 1.58 -5.20 7.64
C HIS A 230 3.02 -5.56 8.07
N ALA A 231 3.94 -5.80 7.13
CA ALA A 231 5.38 -5.90 7.42
C ALA A 231 5.98 -4.64 8.06
N SER A 232 5.31 -3.50 7.91
CA SER A 232 5.67 -2.25 8.58
C SER A 232 4.49 -1.75 9.41
N ALA A 233 4.01 -2.57 10.35
CA ALA A 233 2.86 -2.23 11.20
C ALA A 233 2.98 -2.71 12.65
N LYS A 234 2.20 -2.06 13.52
CA LYS A 234 1.99 -2.44 14.93
C LYS A 234 0.52 -2.27 15.27
N GLN A 235 -0.06 -3.23 15.99
CA GLN A 235 -1.44 -3.11 16.47
C GLN A 235 -1.48 -2.37 17.81
N ARG A 236 -2.55 -1.63 18.07
CA ARG A 236 -2.76 -0.92 19.35
C ARG A 236 -4.13 -1.17 19.98
N PHE A 237 -5.12 -1.59 19.20
CA PHE A 237 -6.52 -1.61 19.61
C PHE A 237 -7.21 -2.95 19.39
N VAL A 238 -6.60 -3.88 18.65
CA VAL A 238 -7.21 -5.19 18.36
C VAL A 238 -7.13 -6.08 19.59
N GLU A 239 -5.95 -6.12 20.21
CA GLU A 239 -5.73 -6.76 21.51
C GLU A 239 -5.02 -5.73 22.42
N PRO A 240 -5.77 -4.99 23.25
CA PRO A 240 -5.22 -3.96 24.13
C PRO A 240 -4.10 -4.46 25.05
N ALA A 241 -4.14 -5.74 25.47
CA ALA A 241 -3.08 -6.31 26.31
C ALA A 241 -1.75 -6.51 25.56
N LYS A 242 -1.78 -6.54 24.22
CA LYS A 242 -0.60 -6.65 23.34
C LYS A 242 -0.34 -5.35 22.58
N ALA A 243 -0.88 -4.20 23.04
CA ALA A 243 -0.72 -2.94 22.35
C ALA A 243 0.75 -2.59 22.09
N GLY A 244 1.08 -2.21 20.85
CA GLY A 244 2.43 -1.94 20.39
C GLY A 244 3.16 -3.17 19.82
N PHE A 245 2.57 -4.37 19.89
CA PHE A 245 3.14 -5.54 19.23
C PHE A 245 3.16 -5.33 17.70
N PRO A 246 4.30 -5.62 17.05
CA PRO A 246 4.40 -5.60 15.60
C PRO A 246 3.63 -6.75 14.95
N LEU A 247 3.30 -6.59 13.66
CA LEU A 247 2.64 -7.65 12.89
C LEU A 247 3.62 -8.64 12.25
N ASP A 248 4.92 -8.35 12.32
CA ASP A 248 6.01 -9.25 11.95
C ASP A 248 7.25 -9.00 12.84
N THR A 249 8.34 -9.71 12.54
CA THR A 249 9.60 -9.60 13.30
C THR A 249 10.44 -8.37 12.97
N THR A 250 10.14 -7.64 11.90
CA THR A 250 10.95 -6.56 11.31
C THR A 250 10.16 -5.27 11.02
N PRO A 251 9.38 -4.72 11.97
CA PRO A 251 8.37 -3.67 11.71
C PRO A 251 8.92 -2.30 11.24
N GLY A 252 10.24 -2.13 11.22
CA GLY A 252 10.92 -0.94 10.70
C GLY A 252 11.41 -1.09 9.25
N ILE A 253 11.19 -2.26 8.64
CA ILE A 253 11.69 -2.67 7.32
C ILE A 253 10.50 -3.07 6.45
N TRP A 254 10.52 -2.68 5.17
CA TRP A 254 9.51 -3.07 4.19
C TRP A 254 9.93 -4.38 3.53
N ASP A 255 9.80 -5.50 4.25
CA ASP A 255 10.17 -6.82 3.74
C ASP A 255 9.06 -7.87 3.79
N VAL A 256 9.42 -9.10 3.43
CA VAL A 256 8.48 -10.21 3.24
C VAL A 256 8.41 -11.14 4.45
N GLU A 257 8.99 -10.75 5.60
CA GLU A 257 8.95 -11.57 6.81
C GLU A 257 7.52 -11.75 7.33
N PHE A 258 6.66 -10.74 7.20
CA PHE A 258 5.22 -10.82 7.47
C PHE A 258 4.56 -12.09 6.93
N TYR A 259 4.84 -12.47 5.68
CA TYR A 259 4.24 -13.64 5.05
C TYR A 259 4.68 -14.94 5.75
N ASN A 260 5.97 -15.08 6.01
CA ASN A 260 6.56 -16.25 6.66
C ASN A 260 6.17 -16.35 8.15
N ASP A 261 6.19 -15.22 8.84
CA ASP A 261 5.84 -15.11 10.25
C ASP A 261 4.37 -15.45 10.51
N THR A 262 3.47 -15.00 9.64
CA THR A 262 2.05 -15.38 9.68
C THR A 262 1.86 -16.89 9.51
N LEU A 263 2.54 -17.50 8.53
CA LEU A 263 2.46 -18.94 8.29
C LEU A 263 3.02 -19.76 9.46
N ALA A 264 4.10 -19.29 10.09
CA ALA A 264 4.66 -19.92 11.28
C ALA A 264 3.65 -19.93 12.44
N VAL A 265 2.97 -18.81 12.69
CA VAL A 265 1.93 -18.72 13.74
C VAL A 265 0.70 -19.55 13.39
N VAL A 266 0.28 -19.61 12.12
CA VAL A 266 -0.82 -20.48 11.66
C VAL A 266 -0.51 -21.95 11.97
N LYS A 267 0.71 -22.39 11.68
CA LYS A 267 1.13 -23.78 11.79
C LYS A 267 1.43 -24.21 13.23
N ASP A 268 2.20 -23.40 13.94
CA ASP A 268 2.84 -23.78 15.21
C ASP A 268 2.29 -22.97 16.42
N GLY A 269 1.31 -22.07 16.17
CA GLY A 269 0.68 -21.22 17.18
C GLY A 269 1.50 -19.98 17.55
N ASP A 270 0.95 -19.13 18.43
CA ASP A 270 1.59 -17.87 18.88
C ASP A 270 3.02 -18.06 19.42
N GLY A 271 3.33 -19.24 19.97
CA GLY A 271 4.66 -19.56 20.50
C GLY A 271 5.78 -19.60 19.44
N ALA A 272 5.45 -19.75 18.16
CA ALA A 272 6.42 -19.72 17.06
C ALA A 272 7.05 -18.34 16.86
N ARG A 273 6.29 -17.29 17.23
CA ARG A 273 6.68 -15.87 17.12
C ARG A 273 6.13 -15.09 18.33
N PRO A 274 6.73 -15.23 19.52
CA PRO A 274 6.14 -14.75 20.77
C PRO A 274 6.03 -13.22 20.89
N ASN A 275 6.74 -12.47 20.04
CA ASN A 275 6.81 -11.00 20.08
C ASN A 275 6.09 -10.31 18.92
N ILE A 276 5.27 -11.04 18.15
CA ILE A 276 4.45 -10.46 17.08
C ILE A 276 2.97 -10.73 17.37
N PHE A 277 2.10 -10.01 16.69
CA PHE A 277 0.65 -10.24 16.71
C PHE A 277 0.16 -10.49 15.29
N VAL A 278 -0.41 -11.67 15.02
CA VAL A 278 -1.07 -11.95 13.74
C VAL A 278 -2.53 -11.55 13.86
N LEU A 279 -2.99 -10.62 13.02
CA LEU A 279 -4.40 -10.22 12.99
C LEU A 279 -5.27 -11.44 12.61
N PRO A 280 -6.50 -11.56 13.17
CA PRO A 280 -7.41 -12.64 12.78
C PRO A 280 -7.70 -12.66 11.26
N SER A 281 -7.83 -11.48 10.64
CA SER A 281 -7.96 -11.31 9.19
C SER A 281 -6.78 -11.88 8.41
N ASP A 282 -5.54 -11.57 8.83
CA ASP A 282 -4.33 -12.05 8.15
C ASP A 282 -4.20 -13.57 8.26
N LYS A 283 -4.59 -14.11 9.41
CA LYS A 283 -4.65 -15.55 9.64
C LYS A 283 -5.60 -16.25 8.67
N VAL A 284 -6.81 -15.72 8.45
CA VAL A 284 -7.78 -16.36 7.55
C VAL A 284 -7.45 -16.12 6.07
N LEU A 285 -6.90 -14.94 5.72
CA LEU A 285 -6.46 -14.64 4.36
C LEU A 285 -5.31 -15.55 3.92
N SER A 286 -4.31 -15.76 4.78
CA SER A 286 -3.13 -16.59 4.46
C SER A 286 -3.46 -18.04 4.14
N GLN A 287 -4.61 -18.55 4.59
CA GLN A 287 -5.07 -19.92 4.36
C GLN A 287 -6.11 -20.03 3.25
N HIS A 288 -6.66 -18.91 2.77
CA HIS A 288 -7.79 -18.92 1.85
C HIS A 288 -7.38 -19.37 0.43
N PRO A 289 -8.08 -20.29 -0.24
CA PRO A 289 -7.66 -20.84 -1.54
C PRO A 289 -7.47 -19.82 -2.67
N LYS A 290 -8.14 -18.66 -2.60
CA LYS A 290 -7.96 -17.58 -3.60
C LYS A 290 -6.72 -16.69 -3.35
N ILE A 291 -6.07 -16.82 -2.19
CA ILE A 291 -4.97 -15.95 -1.74
C ILE A 291 -3.71 -16.75 -1.41
N ASN A 292 -3.85 -17.96 -0.87
CA ASN A 292 -2.73 -18.74 -0.32
C ASN A 292 -1.58 -18.95 -1.31
N ASP A 293 -1.87 -19.24 -2.58
CA ASP A 293 -0.84 -19.40 -3.61
C ASP A 293 0.05 -18.15 -3.72
N GLU A 294 -0.57 -16.96 -3.69
CA GLU A 294 0.13 -15.68 -3.80
C GLU A 294 0.84 -15.31 -2.50
N TRP A 295 0.21 -15.58 -1.37
CA TRP A 295 0.83 -15.45 -0.04
C TRP A 295 2.14 -16.24 0.05
N LEU A 296 2.14 -17.49 -0.44
CA LEU A 296 3.32 -18.34 -0.49
C LEU A 296 4.36 -17.83 -1.50
N ALA A 297 3.92 -17.26 -2.63
CA ALA A 297 4.79 -16.73 -3.67
C ALA A 297 5.59 -15.49 -3.24
N PHE A 298 5.14 -14.76 -2.21
CA PHE A 298 5.87 -13.63 -1.63
C PHE A 298 6.91 -14.02 -0.58
N VAL A 299 6.82 -15.21 0.02
CA VAL A 299 7.80 -15.68 1.00
C VAL A 299 9.20 -15.72 0.38
N GLY A 300 10.12 -14.92 0.94
CA GLY A 300 11.50 -14.81 0.46
C GLY A 300 11.65 -14.11 -0.91
N ASN A 301 10.59 -13.53 -1.47
CA ASN A 301 10.60 -12.95 -2.82
C ASN A 301 10.26 -11.45 -2.83
N GLN A 302 11.18 -10.65 -2.29
CA GLN A 302 11.03 -9.19 -2.21
C GLN A 302 10.72 -8.50 -3.55
N PRO A 303 11.41 -8.80 -4.68
CA PRO A 303 11.14 -8.11 -5.94
C PRO A 303 9.73 -8.37 -6.46
N HIS A 304 9.22 -9.60 -6.30
CA HIS A 304 7.87 -9.96 -6.68
C HIS A 304 6.83 -9.16 -5.88
N TRP A 305 6.95 -9.20 -4.54
CA TRP A 305 6.04 -8.45 -3.68
C TRP A 305 6.09 -6.95 -3.94
N ASN A 306 7.29 -6.37 -4.11
CA ASN A 306 7.43 -4.93 -4.36
C ASN A 306 6.74 -4.49 -5.65
N GLU A 307 6.84 -5.26 -6.73
CA GLU A 307 6.21 -4.93 -8.01
C GLU A 307 4.67 -4.99 -7.89
N ASP A 308 4.15 -6.06 -7.29
CA ASP A 308 2.71 -6.25 -7.13
C ASP A 308 2.11 -5.26 -6.14
N TYR A 309 2.80 -5.00 -5.02
CA TYR A 309 2.42 -3.96 -4.07
C TYR A 309 2.37 -2.59 -4.74
N ALA A 310 3.40 -2.23 -5.51
CA ALA A 310 3.44 -0.94 -6.19
C ALA A 310 2.27 -0.77 -7.17
N LYS A 311 1.99 -1.80 -7.98
CA LYS A 311 0.85 -1.78 -8.90
C LYS A 311 -0.50 -1.69 -8.16
N ALA A 312 -0.70 -2.52 -7.14
CA ALA A 312 -1.94 -2.53 -6.36
C ALA A 312 -2.12 -1.22 -5.59
N TYR A 313 -1.07 -0.65 -5.02
CA TYR A 313 -1.16 0.62 -4.30
C TYR A 313 -1.37 1.81 -5.24
N ILE A 314 -0.80 1.82 -6.45
CA ILE A 314 -1.15 2.83 -7.46
C ILE A 314 -2.64 2.80 -7.73
N ARG A 315 -3.23 1.61 -7.92
CA ARG A 315 -4.69 1.45 -8.07
C ARG A 315 -5.45 2.00 -6.85
N MET A 316 -5.01 1.70 -5.63
CA MET A 316 -5.56 2.24 -4.37
C MET A 316 -5.52 3.77 -4.36
N SER A 317 -4.38 4.37 -4.69
CA SER A 317 -4.20 5.83 -4.70
C SER A 317 -5.05 6.56 -5.76
N LEU A 318 -5.78 5.83 -6.61
CA LEU A 318 -6.62 6.35 -7.68
C LEU A 318 -8.12 6.03 -7.49
N THR A 319 -8.50 5.35 -6.41
CA THR A 319 -9.92 5.10 -6.10
C THR A 319 -10.67 6.42 -5.93
N GLY A 320 -11.85 6.54 -6.53
CA GLY A 320 -12.64 7.78 -6.52
C GLY A 320 -12.06 8.96 -7.32
N VAL A 321 -10.87 8.85 -7.91
CA VAL A 321 -10.24 9.94 -8.67
C VAL A 321 -10.78 9.98 -10.10
N THR A 322 -11.46 11.08 -10.45
CA THR A 322 -12.13 11.24 -11.75
C THR A 322 -11.29 12.00 -12.79
N ASN A 323 -10.22 12.69 -12.37
CA ASN A 323 -9.41 13.56 -13.23
C ASN A 323 -8.06 12.94 -13.63
N LEU A 324 -8.01 11.62 -13.85
CA LEU A 324 -6.77 10.87 -14.10
C LEU A 324 -5.86 11.47 -15.19
N ASN A 325 -6.47 11.95 -16.28
CA ASN A 325 -5.74 12.57 -17.39
C ASN A 325 -5.08 13.91 -17.05
N SER A 326 -5.47 14.55 -15.94
CA SER A 326 -4.94 15.85 -15.49
C SER A 326 -3.93 15.73 -14.34
N LEU A 327 -3.68 14.51 -13.87
CA LEU A 327 -2.65 14.24 -12.87
C LEU A 327 -1.24 14.48 -13.43
N THR A 328 -0.27 14.57 -12.53
CA THR A 328 1.15 14.74 -12.83
C THR A 328 1.96 13.67 -12.11
N ASP A 329 2.85 12.98 -12.81
CA ASP A 329 3.81 12.06 -12.20
C ASP A 329 4.92 12.87 -11.49
N CYS A 330 4.94 12.79 -10.16
CA CYS A 330 5.94 13.43 -9.31
C CYS A 330 6.84 12.44 -8.58
N THR A 331 6.94 11.20 -9.07
CA THR A 331 7.79 10.14 -8.49
C THR A 331 9.25 10.55 -8.35
N LYS A 332 9.73 11.41 -9.26
CA LYS A 332 11.09 12.00 -9.24
C LYS A 332 11.45 12.75 -7.95
N THR A 333 10.45 13.11 -7.14
CA THR A 333 10.62 13.87 -5.89
C THR A 333 10.74 12.98 -4.65
N LEU A 334 10.39 11.69 -4.76
CA LEU A 334 10.60 10.73 -3.68
C LEU A 334 12.10 10.54 -3.41
N PRO A 335 12.50 10.23 -2.15
CA PRO A 335 13.88 9.95 -1.83
C PRO A 335 14.41 8.71 -2.58
N ALA A 336 15.73 8.57 -2.61
CA ALA A 336 16.38 7.37 -3.12
C ALA A 336 16.07 6.15 -2.23
N THR A 337 16.05 4.96 -2.82
CA THR A 337 15.98 3.69 -2.09
C THR A 337 17.15 3.58 -1.13
N LYS A 338 16.88 3.33 0.16
CA LYS A 338 17.92 3.31 1.21
C LYS A 338 18.81 2.06 1.22
N GLN A 339 18.57 1.10 0.32
CA GLN A 339 19.39 -0.10 0.12
C GLN A 339 19.21 -0.56 -1.35
N PRO A 340 20.27 -0.86 -2.12
CA PRO A 340 20.18 -1.77 -3.25
C PRO A 340 20.22 -3.21 -2.75
N ARG A 341 19.35 -4.03 -3.35
CA ARG A 341 19.29 -5.51 -3.40
C ARG A 341 20.36 -6.30 -2.64
#